data_AF-A0AAU4YQM3-F1
#
_entry.id   AF-A0AAU4YQM3-F1
#
_cell.length_a   1.000
_cell.length_b   1.000
_cell.length_c   1.000
_cell.angle_alpha   90.00
_cell.angle_beta   90.00
_cell.angle_gamma   90.00
#
_symmetry.space_group_name_H-M   'P 1'
#
loop_
_entity.id
_entity.type
_entity.pdbx_description
1 polymer ?
#
loop_
_entity_poly.entity_id
_entity_poly.type
_entity_poly.pdbx_seq_one_letter_code
_entity_poly.pdbx_strand_id
1 'polypeptide(L)'
;MSESVARILAAAARGDFPPQDGRTTVVPQPGARDAGVLAFTAHSVVFTDEDPQWVRGALAAAASDPLAASMNPGFLHALMTRTGRSMNTIDLLTVADARPGPPGLALREIEDPAHPRVARALKYRDEVRVWAADGGVLVLGRGVAGRWEAAIEVDLEARGAGLGVELALAARHLVPGTHIWAQQSPGNARSVRTFQQAGYRPVGSEALLTAG
;
A
#
# COMPACT_ATOMS: atom_id res chain seq x y z
N MET A 1 -0.52 -14.64 -13.88
CA MET A 1 -0.70 -13.64 -12.81
C MET A 1 -1.69 -14.24 -11.82
N SER A 2 -1.35 -14.34 -10.53
CA SER A 2 -2.26 -14.89 -9.51
C SER A 2 -3.28 -13.83 -9.10
N GLU A 3 -4.58 -14.14 -9.14
CA GLU A 3 -5.65 -13.19 -8.78
C GLU A 3 -6.03 -13.23 -7.29
N SER A 4 -5.44 -14.13 -6.50
CA SER A 4 -5.84 -14.35 -5.11
C SER A 4 -5.68 -13.10 -4.25
N VAL A 5 -4.55 -12.40 -4.36
CA VAL A 5 -4.30 -11.16 -3.61
C VAL A 5 -5.26 -10.06 -4.05
N ALA A 6 -5.50 -9.91 -5.36
CA ALA A 6 -6.44 -8.93 -5.90
C ALA A 6 -7.87 -9.15 -5.37
N ARG A 7 -8.34 -10.41 -5.32
CA ARG A 7 -9.67 -10.74 -4.76
C ARG A 7 -9.77 -10.41 -3.27
N ILE A 8 -8.74 -10.73 -2.48
CA ILE A 8 -8.70 -10.42 -1.04
C ILE A 8 -8.74 -8.91 -0.81
N LEU A 9 -7.92 -8.14 -1.54
CA LEU A 9 -7.91 -6.68 -1.44
C LEU A 9 -9.24 -6.08 -1.87
N ALA A 10 -9.82 -6.54 -2.99
CA ALA A 10 -11.13 -6.08 -3.44
C ALA A 10 -12.23 -6.32 -2.41
N ALA A 11 -12.21 -7.46 -1.71
CA ALA A 11 -13.11 -7.76 -0.59
C ALA A 11 -12.87 -6.83 0.61
N ALA A 12 -11.62 -6.67 1.04
CA ALA A 12 -11.25 -5.79 2.14
C ALA A 12 -11.62 -4.30 1.88
N ALA A 13 -11.53 -3.86 0.61
CA ALA A 13 -11.98 -2.54 0.18
C ALA A 13 -13.48 -2.28 0.42
N ARG A 14 -14.30 -3.34 0.55
CA ARG A 14 -15.73 -3.26 0.91
C ARG A 14 -16.01 -3.58 2.38
N GLY A 15 -14.98 -3.91 3.15
CA GLY A 15 -15.12 -4.33 4.55
C GLY A 15 -15.31 -5.84 4.74
N ASP A 16 -15.17 -6.62 3.67
CA ASP A 16 -15.22 -8.08 3.72
C ASP A 16 -13.80 -8.63 3.97
N PHE A 17 -13.48 -8.97 5.21
CA PHE A 17 -12.14 -9.40 5.61
C PHE A 17 -12.01 -10.94 5.70
N PRO A 18 -10.78 -11.48 5.63
CA PRO A 18 -10.54 -12.87 5.99
C PRO A 18 -11.02 -13.21 7.41
N PRO A 19 -11.33 -14.49 7.71
CA PRO A 19 -11.75 -14.91 9.04
C PRO A 19 -10.70 -14.58 10.12
N GLN A 20 -11.15 -14.11 11.28
CA GLN A 20 -10.31 -13.81 12.45
C GLN A 20 -9.91 -15.11 13.20
N ASP A 21 -9.29 -16.04 12.49
CA ASP A 21 -9.02 -17.41 12.96
C ASP A 21 -7.57 -17.63 13.43
N GLY A 22 -6.78 -16.55 13.48
CA GLY A 22 -5.37 -16.56 13.87
C GLY A 22 -4.45 -17.21 12.83
N ARG A 23 -4.93 -17.48 11.62
CA ARG A 23 -4.16 -18.18 10.59
C ARG A 23 -3.42 -17.23 9.67
N THR A 24 -2.41 -17.81 9.01
CA THR A 24 -1.72 -17.19 7.88
C THR A 24 -2.02 -17.98 6.60
N THR A 25 -2.66 -17.32 5.64
CA THR A 25 -2.84 -17.84 4.29
C THR A 25 -1.58 -17.56 3.47
N VAL A 26 -1.06 -18.55 2.75
CA VAL A 26 0.05 -18.38 1.81
C VAL A 26 -0.50 -18.50 0.39
N VAL A 27 -0.25 -17.49 -0.44
CA VAL A 27 -0.71 -17.45 -1.84
C VAL A 27 0.44 -17.11 -2.79
N PRO A 28 0.37 -17.50 -4.07
CA PRO A 28 1.38 -17.11 -5.06
C PRO A 28 1.45 -15.59 -5.25
N GLN A 29 2.62 -15.09 -5.67
CA GLN A 29 2.82 -13.68 -6.02
C GLN A 29 1.82 -13.27 -7.11
N PRO A 30 1.22 -12.06 -7.04
CA PRO A 30 0.37 -11.60 -8.13
C PRO A 30 1.21 -11.43 -9.39
N GLY A 31 2.43 -10.88 -9.30
CA GLY A 31 3.38 -10.81 -10.40
C GLY A 31 4.83 -10.67 -9.91
N ALA A 32 5.80 -10.60 -10.84
CA ALA A 32 7.23 -10.59 -10.52
C ALA A 32 7.66 -9.42 -9.60
N ARG A 33 6.95 -8.28 -9.66
CA ARG A 33 7.24 -7.11 -8.81
C ARG A 33 6.84 -7.34 -7.35
N ASP A 34 5.73 -8.02 -7.11
CA ASP A 34 4.99 -7.95 -5.85
C ASP A 34 5.19 -9.21 -4.99
N ALA A 35 5.82 -9.06 -3.83
CA ALA A 35 5.89 -10.07 -2.78
C ALA A 35 5.69 -9.41 -1.41
N GLY A 36 5.23 -10.15 -0.41
CA GLY A 36 5.18 -9.64 0.95
C GLY A 36 4.07 -10.18 1.81
N VAL A 37 3.63 -9.36 2.76
CA VAL A 37 2.65 -9.72 3.78
C VAL A 37 1.58 -8.65 3.91
N LEU A 38 0.32 -9.06 3.89
CA LEU A 38 -0.82 -8.27 4.37
C LEU A 38 -1.22 -8.84 5.74
N ALA A 39 -1.35 -7.99 6.76
CA ALA A 39 -1.94 -8.40 8.04
C ALA A 39 -3.25 -7.65 8.28
N PHE A 40 -4.32 -8.43 8.47
CA PHE A 40 -5.63 -8.01 8.90
C PHE A 40 -5.83 -8.40 10.37
N THR A 41 -7.01 -8.09 10.92
CA THR A 41 -7.37 -8.51 12.28
C THR A 41 -7.31 -10.03 12.41
N ALA A 42 -6.36 -10.53 13.20
CA ALA A 42 -6.15 -11.95 13.48
C ALA A 42 -6.09 -12.84 12.23
N HIS A 43 -5.63 -12.32 11.09
CA HIS A 43 -5.38 -13.10 9.88
C HIS A 43 -4.33 -12.42 9.01
N SER A 44 -3.37 -13.19 8.53
CA SER A 44 -2.32 -12.69 7.64
C SER A 44 -2.34 -13.40 6.30
N VAL A 45 -1.92 -12.70 5.26
CA VAL A 45 -1.76 -13.22 3.91
C VAL A 45 -0.32 -12.98 3.47
N VAL A 46 0.46 -14.04 3.34
CA VAL A 46 1.80 -14.00 2.76
C VAL A 46 1.67 -14.30 1.27
N PHE A 47 2.07 -13.35 0.42
CA PHE A 47 2.06 -13.52 -1.03
C PHE A 47 3.49 -13.67 -1.54
N THR A 48 3.85 -14.89 -1.90
CA THR A 48 5.21 -15.30 -2.30
C THR A 48 5.13 -16.58 -3.13
N ASP A 49 6.09 -16.80 -4.02
CA ASP A 49 6.23 -18.06 -4.76
C ASP A 49 7.17 -19.06 -4.06
N GLU A 50 7.63 -18.71 -2.85
CA GLU A 50 8.33 -19.64 -1.96
C GLU A 50 7.43 -20.78 -1.47
N ASP A 51 8.05 -21.88 -1.07
CA ASP A 51 7.35 -23.05 -0.54
C ASP A 51 6.49 -22.70 0.69
N PRO A 52 5.16 -22.92 0.67
CA PRO A 52 4.29 -22.70 1.82
C PRO A 52 4.70 -23.45 3.09
N GLN A 53 5.34 -24.62 2.97
CA GLN A 53 5.85 -25.33 4.15
C GLN A 53 7.02 -24.59 4.80
N TRP A 54 7.94 -24.06 3.99
CA TRP A 54 9.01 -23.21 4.48
C TRP A 54 8.47 -21.95 5.17
N VAL A 55 7.48 -21.27 4.57
CA VAL A 55 6.86 -20.07 5.16
C VAL A 55 6.28 -20.38 6.55
N ARG A 56 5.53 -21.49 6.68
CA ARG A 56 4.96 -21.91 7.97
C ARG A 56 6.04 -22.22 9.01
N GLY A 57 7.12 -22.89 8.61
CA GLY A 57 8.27 -23.16 9.47
C GLY A 57 8.95 -21.87 9.96
N ALA A 58 9.15 -20.90 9.06
CA ALA A 58 9.73 -19.60 9.38
C ALA A 58 8.84 -18.79 10.34
N LEU A 59 7.52 -18.82 10.15
CA LEU A 59 6.56 -18.19 11.07
C LEU A 59 6.64 -18.81 12.48
N ALA A 60 6.66 -20.14 12.57
CA ALA A 60 6.77 -20.83 13.85
C ALA A 60 8.11 -20.54 14.57
N ALA A 61 9.17 -20.29 13.81
CA ALA A 61 10.50 -19.97 14.34
C ALA A 61 10.63 -18.51 14.83
N ALA A 62 9.69 -17.62 14.51
CA ALA A 62 9.79 -16.17 14.79
C ALA A 62 9.70 -15.80 16.30
N ALA A 63 9.66 -16.78 17.21
CA ALA A 63 9.69 -16.62 18.67
C ALA A 63 8.83 -15.44 19.18
N SER A 64 7.61 -15.32 18.68
CA SER A 64 6.67 -14.23 18.99
C SER A 64 5.24 -14.75 19.11
N ASP A 65 4.33 -13.88 19.54
CA ASP A 65 2.90 -14.16 19.52
C ASP A 65 2.48 -14.63 18.11
N PRO A 66 1.75 -15.76 17.96
CA PRO A 66 1.33 -16.26 16.65
C PRO A 66 0.62 -15.24 15.77
N LEU A 67 -0.17 -14.32 16.36
CA LEU A 67 -0.86 -13.26 15.63
C LEU A 67 0.09 -12.17 15.11
N ALA A 68 1.23 -11.99 15.75
CA ALA A 68 2.25 -11.02 15.36
C ALA A 68 3.35 -11.62 14.46
N ALA A 69 3.45 -12.95 14.38
CA ALA A 69 4.57 -13.65 13.76
C ALA A 69 4.87 -13.21 12.31
N SER A 70 3.84 -12.94 11.51
CA SER A 70 4.01 -12.53 10.11
C SER A 70 4.55 -11.11 9.92
N MET A 71 4.46 -10.27 10.94
CA MET A 71 5.00 -8.91 10.97
C MET A 71 6.23 -8.80 11.88
N ASN A 72 6.68 -9.92 12.46
CA ASN A 72 7.87 -9.97 13.29
C ASN A 72 9.12 -9.70 12.44
N PRO A 73 10.06 -8.86 12.91
CA PRO A 73 11.30 -8.56 12.18
C PRO A 73 12.11 -9.80 11.80
N GLY A 74 12.13 -10.85 12.62
CA GLY A 74 12.83 -12.11 12.34
C GLY A 74 12.23 -12.86 11.16
N PHE A 75 10.89 -12.98 11.10
CA PHE A 75 10.22 -13.59 9.95
C PHE A 75 10.41 -12.77 8.67
N LEU A 76 10.19 -11.44 8.74
CA LEU A 76 10.36 -10.56 7.59
C LEU A 76 11.79 -10.57 7.06
N HIS A 77 12.78 -10.61 7.96
CA HIS A 77 14.19 -10.77 7.58
C HIS A 77 14.46 -12.11 6.89
N ALA A 78 13.94 -13.22 7.42
CA ALA A 78 14.07 -14.53 6.80
C ALA A 78 13.43 -14.56 5.38
N LEU A 79 12.26 -13.95 5.23
CA LEU A 79 11.56 -13.84 3.93
C LEU A 79 12.34 -12.99 2.93
N MET A 80 12.86 -11.84 3.34
CA MET A 80 13.70 -11.00 2.49
C MET A 80 14.96 -11.73 2.03
N THR A 81 15.69 -12.36 2.96
CA THR A 81 16.90 -13.14 2.66
C THR A 81 16.60 -14.29 1.71
N ARG A 82 15.50 -15.00 1.93
CA ARG A 82 15.09 -16.14 1.11
C ARG A 82 14.79 -15.73 -0.33
N THR A 83 14.10 -14.60 -0.50
CA THR A 83 13.62 -14.12 -1.81
C THR A 83 14.62 -13.20 -2.51
N GLY A 84 15.72 -12.80 -1.85
CA GLY A 84 16.65 -11.79 -2.38
C GLY A 84 16.01 -10.40 -2.50
N ARG A 85 14.97 -10.12 -1.73
CA ARG A 85 14.20 -8.86 -1.78
C ARG A 85 14.51 -7.98 -0.58
N SER A 86 14.10 -6.72 -0.68
CA SER A 86 14.22 -5.73 0.40
C SER A 86 12.87 -5.07 0.68
N MET A 87 12.71 -4.51 1.87
CA MET A 87 11.55 -3.71 2.25
C MET A 87 11.99 -2.39 2.90
N ASN A 88 11.14 -1.36 2.81
CA ASN A 88 11.38 -0.09 3.49
C ASN A 88 10.91 -0.13 4.95
N THR A 89 9.62 -0.43 5.15
CA THR A 89 8.96 -0.44 6.46
C THR A 89 7.64 -1.20 6.34
N ILE A 90 6.93 -1.35 7.47
CA ILE A 90 5.55 -1.83 7.51
C ILE A 90 4.66 -0.61 7.44
N ASP A 91 3.81 -0.53 6.40
CA ASP A 91 2.90 0.58 6.21
C ASP A 91 1.51 0.26 6.75
N LEU A 92 0.83 1.27 7.30
CA LEU A 92 -0.61 1.26 7.47
C LEU A 92 -1.25 1.30 6.07
N LEU A 93 -2.07 0.30 5.77
CA LEU A 93 -2.82 0.22 4.53
C LEU A 93 -4.21 0.84 4.73
N THR A 94 -4.52 1.84 3.92
CA THR A 94 -5.80 2.56 3.97
C THR A 94 -6.51 2.56 2.61
N VAL A 95 -7.83 2.68 2.62
CA VAL A 95 -8.67 2.69 1.41
C VAL A 95 -9.75 3.75 1.50
N ALA A 96 -10.15 4.33 0.37
CA ALA A 96 -11.31 5.19 0.25
C ALA A 96 -12.10 4.87 -1.02
N ASP A 97 -13.41 5.14 -1.00
CA ASP A 97 -14.24 5.04 -2.19
C ASP A 97 -13.93 6.17 -3.17
N ALA A 98 -13.99 5.84 -4.46
CA ALA A 98 -14.00 6.82 -5.53
C ALA A 98 -15.17 7.79 -5.37
N ARG A 99 -14.96 9.04 -5.78
CA ARG A 99 -15.99 10.09 -5.74
C ARG A 99 -16.31 10.55 -7.16
N PRO A 100 -17.59 10.75 -7.49
CA PRO A 100 -17.96 11.32 -8.78
C PRO A 100 -17.57 12.80 -8.86
N GLY A 101 -17.48 13.31 -10.08
CA GLY A 101 -17.20 14.72 -10.37
C GLY A 101 -15.71 15.06 -10.32
N PRO A 102 -15.35 16.26 -10.82
CA PRO A 102 -13.95 16.70 -10.88
C PRO A 102 -13.38 16.96 -9.48
N PRO A 103 -12.05 16.90 -9.31
CA PRO A 103 -11.41 17.33 -8.07
C PRO A 103 -11.66 18.83 -7.82
N GLY A 104 -11.87 19.21 -6.57
CA GLY A 104 -12.03 20.62 -6.16
C GLY A 104 -10.72 21.43 -6.10
N LEU A 105 -9.60 20.83 -6.52
CA LEU A 105 -8.26 21.41 -6.51
C LEU A 105 -7.79 21.58 -7.95
N ALA A 106 -7.18 22.74 -8.26
CA ALA A 106 -6.58 22.98 -9.56
C ALA A 106 -5.35 22.06 -9.74
N LEU A 107 -5.47 21.08 -10.63
CA LEU A 107 -4.46 20.07 -10.90
C LEU A 107 -4.07 20.07 -12.37
N ARG A 108 -2.77 20.04 -12.64
CA ARG A 108 -2.22 19.87 -13.98
C ARG A 108 -1.48 18.55 -14.05
N GLU A 109 -1.90 17.68 -14.97
CA GLU A 109 -1.15 16.45 -15.25
C GLU A 109 0.22 16.80 -15.83
N ILE A 110 1.26 16.13 -15.35
CA ILE A 110 2.64 16.34 -15.76
C ILE A 110 3.30 15.02 -16.18
N GLU A 111 4.12 15.11 -17.21
CA GLU A 111 5.00 14.04 -17.67
C GLU A 111 6.44 14.46 -17.36
N ASP A 112 6.81 14.46 -16.08
CA ASP A 112 8.19 14.75 -15.65
C ASP A 112 8.81 13.53 -14.95
N PRO A 113 9.38 12.59 -15.70
CA PRO A 113 10.02 11.40 -15.13
C PRO A 113 11.29 11.73 -14.35
N ALA A 114 11.88 12.92 -14.54
CA ALA A 114 13.10 13.34 -13.86
C ALA A 114 12.85 13.92 -12.46
N HIS A 115 11.61 14.31 -12.15
CA HIS A 115 11.25 14.74 -10.80
C HIS A 115 11.48 13.57 -9.80
N PRO A 116 12.29 13.75 -8.74
CA PRO A 116 12.73 12.65 -7.87
C PRO A 116 11.61 11.76 -7.31
N ARG A 117 10.41 12.33 -7.14
CA ARG A 117 9.22 11.59 -6.70
C ARG A 117 8.54 10.75 -7.76
N VAL A 118 8.59 11.16 -9.02
CA VAL A 118 8.06 10.38 -10.13
C VAL A 118 8.95 9.15 -10.32
N ALA A 119 10.27 9.34 -10.31
CA ALA A 119 11.24 8.24 -10.30
C ALA A 119 11.01 7.25 -9.14
N ARG A 120 10.75 7.74 -7.91
CA ARG A 120 10.40 6.86 -6.79
C ARG A 120 9.07 6.13 -7.00
N ALA A 121 8.03 6.81 -7.49
CA ALA A 121 6.72 6.20 -7.70
C ALA A 121 6.77 5.05 -8.73
N LEU A 122 7.56 5.23 -9.80
CA LEU A 122 7.77 4.21 -10.84
C LEU A 122 8.39 2.91 -10.31
N LYS A 123 9.11 2.94 -9.17
CA LYS A 123 9.67 1.72 -8.56
C LYS A 123 8.61 0.80 -7.93
N TYR A 124 7.49 1.36 -7.47
CA TYR A 124 6.50 0.64 -6.67
C TYR A 124 5.15 0.49 -7.38
N ARG A 125 4.96 1.13 -8.54
CA ARG A 125 3.67 1.18 -9.24
C ARG A 125 3.84 1.14 -10.76
N ASP A 126 2.86 0.55 -11.42
CA ASP A 126 2.69 0.62 -12.88
C ASP A 126 1.65 1.70 -13.21
N GLU A 127 1.50 2.04 -14.50
CA GLU A 127 0.49 3.02 -14.97
C GLU A 127 0.52 4.35 -14.18
N VAL A 128 1.73 4.83 -13.87
CA VAL A 128 1.93 6.01 -13.02
C VAL A 128 1.50 7.28 -13.76
N ARG A 129 0.62 8.05 -13.11
CA ARG A 129 0.17 9.37 -13.53
C ARG A 129 0.40 10.38 -12.41
N VAL A 130 0.79 11.60 -12.77
CA VAL A 130 1.26 12.60 -11.82
C VAL A 130 0.56 13.92 -12.09
N TRP A 131 0.07 14.56 -11.03
CA TRP A 131 -0.56 15.87 -11.07
C TRP A 131 0.18 16.83 -10.15
N ALA A 132 0.45 18.03 -10.66
CA ALA A 132 0.97 19.14 -9.88
C ALA A 132 -0.17 20.06 -9.43
N ALA A 133 -0.10 20.49 -8.17
CA ALA A 133 -0.80 21.65 -7.62
C ALA A 133 0.24 22.70 -7.23
N ASP A 134 -0.20 23.91 -6.90
CA ASP A 134 0.67 24.87 -6.24
C ASP A 134 1.06 24.35 -4.84
N GLY A 135 2.37 24.15 -4.60
CA GLY A 135 2.88 23.65 -3.32
C GLY A 135 2.82 22.12 -3.12
N GLY A 136 2.51 21.31 -4.13
CA GLY A 136 2.48 19.85 -3.95
C GLY A 136 2.20 19.01 -5.20
N VAL A 137 2.35 17.70 -5.04
CA VAL A 137 2.11 16.71 -6.10
C VAL A 137 1.23 15.58 -5.61
N LEU A 138 0.38 15.09 -6.51
CA LEU A 138 -0.42 13.88 -6.37
C LEU A 138 0.04 12.86 -7.41
N VAL A 139 0.25 11.62 -6.98
CA VAL A 139 0.62 10.51 -7.85
C VAL A 139 -0.43 9.41 -7.72
N LEU A 140 -0.94 8.92 -8.85
CA LEU A 140 -1.73 7.70 -8.94
C LEU A 140 -0.97 6.62 -9.70
N GLY A 141 -1.16 5.36 -9.32
CA GLY A 141 -0.62 4.22 -10.06
C GLY A 141 -1.17 2.88 -9.57
N ARG A 142 -0.83 1.81 -10.28
CA ARG A 142 -1.19 0.43 -9.94
C ARG A 142 -0.14 -0.18 -9.01
N GLY A 143 -0.47 -0.31 -7.74
CA GLY A 143 0.38 -0.99 -6.76
C GLY A 143 0.09 -2.48 -6.68
N VAL A 144 0.20 -3.05 -5.47
CA VAL A 144 0.12 -4.50 -5.23
C VAL A 144 -1.13 -5.11 -5.86
N ALA A 145 -0.93 -6.16 -6.67
CA ALA A 145 -2.01 -6.88 -7.34
C ALA A 145 -2.92 -5.97 -8.20
N GLY A 146 -2.38 -4.89 -8.74
CA GLY A 146 -3.09 -3.97 -9.63
C GLY A 146 -4.08 -3.04 -8.92
N ARG A 147 -4.05 -2.93 -7.58
CA ARG A 147 -4.89 -1.95 -6.88
C ARG A 147 -4.46 -0.52 -7.24
N TRP A 148 -5.43 0.37 -7.45
CA TRP A 148 -5.12 1.79 -7.60
C TRP A 148 -4.63 2.36 -6.28
N GLU A 149 -3.54 3.11 -6.32
CA GLU A 149 -2.90 3.71 -5.17
C GLU A 149 -2.59 5.19 -5.37
N ALA A 150 -2.75 5.96 -4.30
CA ALA A 150 -2.40 7.36 -4.23
C ALA A 150 -1.18 7.58 -3.34
N ALA A 151 -0.32 8.51 -3.76
CA ALA A 151 0.73 9.09 -2.94
C ALA A 151 0.72 10.61 -3.14
N ILE A 152 1.04 11.36 -2.08
CA ILE A 152 1.09 12.82 -2.12
C ILE A 152 2.41 13.32 -1.54
N GLU A 153 2.82 14.50 -2.00
CA GLU A 153 3.88 15.28 -1.38
C GLU A 153 3.46 16.75 -1.33
N VAL A 154 3.84 17.41 -0.25
CA VAL A 154 3.57 18.83 0.00
C VAL A 154 4.89 19.51 0.31
N ASP A 155 5.15 20.59 -0.43
CA ASP A 155 6.33 21.43 -0.30
C ASP A 155 6.45 21.95 1.13
N LEU A 156 7.68 22.16 1.59
CA LEU A 156 7.95 22.54 2.97
C LEU A 156 7.15 23.78 3.39
N GLU A 157 7.11 24.79 2.53
CA GLU A 157 6.44 26.07 2.74
C GLU A 157 4.90 25.98 2.73
N ALA A 158 4.33 24.98 2.06
CA ALA A 158 2.89 24.76 1.95
C ALA A 158 2.31 23.85 3.07
N ARG A 159 3.15 23.37 3.99
CA ARG A 159 2.72 22.47 5.07
C ARG A 159 1.88 23.20 6.10
N GLY A 160 0.84 22.52 6.59
CA GLY A 160 -0.07 23.06 7.61
C GLY A 160 -1.25 23.85 7.05
N ALA A 161 -1.27 24.13 5.75
CA ALA A 161 -2.36 24.85 5.06
C ALA A 161 -3.50 23.94 4.55
N GLY A 162 -3.49 22.65 4.89
CA GLY A 162 -4.54 21.71 4.47
C GLY A 162 -4.35 21.05 3.09
N LEU A 163 -3.39 21.52 2.28
CA LEU A 163 -3.16 21.02 0.91
C LEU A 163 -3.03 19.50 0.80
N GLY A 164 -2.39 18.84 1.76
CA GLY A 164 -2.28 17.38 1.74
C GLY A 164 -3.64 16.66 1.80
N VAL A 165 -4.61 17.22 2.54
CA VAL A 165 -5.97 16.67 2.62
C VAL A 165 -6.67 16.88 1.28
N GLU A 166 -6.51 18.06 0.67
CA GLU A 166 -7.10 18.37 -0.64
C GLU A 166 -6.53 17.48 -1.75
N LEU A 167 -5.22 17.22 -1.77
CA LEU A 167 -4.59 16.28 -2.71
C LEU A 167 -5.11 14.85 -2.53
N ALA A 168 -5.22 14.37 -1.29
CA ALA A 168 -5.76 13.04 -1.02
C ALA A 168 -7.27 12.94 -1.35
N LEU A 169 -8.05 14.00 -1.15
CA LEU A 169 -9.43 14.07 -1.60
C LEU A 169 -9.52 14.06 -3.14
N ALA A 170 -8.66 14.83 -3.82
CA ALA A 170 -8.61 14.86 -5.28
C ALA A 170 -8.27 13.50 -5.88
N ALA A 171 -7.42 12.71 -5.24
CA ALA A 171 -7.12 11.33 -5.64
C ALA A 171 -8.38 10.45 -5.77
N ARG A 172 -9.37 10.65 -4.89
CA ARG A 172 -10.65 9.93 -4.92
C ARG A 172 -11.51 10.31 -6.13
N HIS A 173 -11.36 11.52 -6.64
CA HIS A 173 -12.05 11.98 -7.85
C HIS A 173 -11.35 11.53 -9.15
N LEU A 174 -10.03 11.34 -9.08
CA LEU A 174 -9.20 11.02 -10.24
C LEU A 174 -9.00 9.52 -10.47
N VAL A 175 -9.23 8.68 -9.46
CA VAL A 175 -9.02 7.23 -9.58
C VAL A 175 -9.93 6.63 -10.65
N PRO A 176 -9.40 5.85 -11.62
CA PRO A 176 -10.22 5.20 -12.64
C PRO A 176 -11.07 4.02 -12.13
N GLY A 177 -10.75 3.48 -10.95
CA GLY A 177 -11.46 2.38 -10.31
C GLY A 177 -12.53 2.83 -9.31
N THR A 178 -13.12 1.87 -8.61
CA THR A 178 -14.14 2.13 -7.58
C THR A 178 -13.57 2.51 -6.21
N HIS A 179 -12.30 2.18 -5.97
CA HIS A 179 -11.60 2.46 -4.72
C HIS A 179 -10.18 2.93 -5.01
N ILE A 180 -9.65 3.73 -4.10
CA ILE A 180 -8.27 4.21 -4.10
C ILE A 180 -7.63 3.84 -2.77
N TRP A 181 -6.43 3.28 -2.85
CA TRP A 181 -5.66 2.88 -1.67
C TRP A 181 -4.52 3.85 -1.39
N ALA A 182 -3.96 3.79 -0.19
CA ALA A 182 -2.72 4.47 0.13
C ALA A 182 -1.97 3.73 1.26
N GLN A 183 -0.65 3.90 1.27
CA GLN A 183 0.25 3.34 2.27
C GLN A 183 0.92 4.47 3.03
N GLN A 184 0.86 4.42 4.36
CA GLN A 184 1.52 5.38 5.22
C GLN A 184 2.31 4.65 6.30
N SER A 185 3.59 4.97 6.45
CA SER A 185 4.35 4.46 7.57
C SER A 185 3.72 4.97 8.87
N PRO A 186 3.46 4.12 9.88
CA PRO A 186 2.77 4.56 11.10
C PRO A 186 3.50 5.69 11.84
N GLY A 187 4.82 5.75 11.73
CA GLY A 187 5.64 6.85 12.27
C GLY A 187 5.39 8.21 11.59
N ASN A 188 4.91 8.21 10.34
CA ASN A 188 4.45 9.42 9.66
C ASN A 188 2.99 9.73 10.05
N ALA A 189 2.79 10.02 11.34
CA ALA A 189 1.47 10.29 11.90
C ALA A 189 0.76 11.49 11.24
N ARG A 190 1.53 12.42 10.66
CA ARG A 190 0.98 13.51 9.84
C ARG A 190 0.26 12.95 8.61
N SER A 191 0.93 12.13 7.80
CA SER A 191 0.35 11.51 6.61
C SER A 191 -0.85 10.63 6.97
N VAL A 192 -0.73 9.83 8.04
CA VAL A 192 -1.84 9.00 8.54
C VAL A 192 -3.10 9.86 8.82
N ARG A 193 -2.96 10.97 9.55
CA ARG A 193 -4.09 11.87 9.82
C ARG A 193 -4.59 12.58 8.57
N THR A 194 -3.70 12.99 7.67
CA THR A 194 -4.08 13.63 6.39
C THR A 194 -5.00 12.72 5.56
N PHE A 195 -4.62 11.45 5.37
CA PHE A 195 -5.43 10.50 4.60
C PHE A 195 -6.73 10.15 5.32
N GLN A 196 -6.73 9.99 6.64
CA GLN A 196 -7.96 9.77 7.40
C GLN A 196 -8.94 10.96 7.28
N GLN A 197 -8.45 12.21 7.36
CA GLN A 197 -9.26 13.40 7.13
C GLN A 197 -9.82 13.47 5.70
N ALA A 198 -9.10 12.93 4.72
CA ALA A 198 -9.58 12.77 3.34
C ALA A 198 -10.56 11.59 3.15
N GLY A 199 -10.91 10.88 4.23
CA GLY A 199 -11.86 9.76 4.21
C GLY A 199 -11.27 8.39 3.90
N TYR A 200 -9.94 8.24 3.98
CA TYR A 200 -9.30 6.93 3.87
C TYR A 200 -9.37 6.20 5.21
N ARG A 201 -10.01 5.02 5.20
CA ARG A 201 -10.17 4.19 6.39
C ARG A 201 -9.06 3.14 6.49
N PRO A 202 -8.56 2.82 7.69
CA PRO A 202 -7.64 1.70 7.91
C PRO A 202 -8.23 0.36 7.45
N VAL A 203 -7.37 -0.48 6.88
CA VAL A 203 -7.70 -1.84 6.43
C VAL A 203 -6.83 -2.88 7.12
N GLY A 204 -5.54 -2.59 7.28
CA GLY A 204 -4.56 -3.50 7.85
C GLY A 204 -3.16 -2.93 7.73
N SER A 205 -2.14 -3.78 7.82
CA SER A 205 -0.76 -3.41 7.54
C SER A 205 -0.18 -4.18 6.36
N GLU A 206 0.77 -3.57 5.67
CA GLU A 206 1.43 -4.15 4.51
C GLU A 206 2.96 -4.07 4.67
N ALA A 207 3.62 -5.21 4.57
CA ALA A 207 5.07 -5.32 4.40
C ALA A 207 5.35 -5.67 2.93
N LEU A 208 5.64 -4.65 2.11
CA LEU A 208 5.93 -4.82 0.68
C LEU A 208 7.41 -5.11 0.44
N LEU A 209 7.71 -6.23 -0.21
CA LEU A 209 9.05 -6.66 -0.57
C LEU A 209 9.31 -6.39 -2.05
N THR A 210 10.26 -5.50 -2.32
CA THR A 210 10.69 -5.17 -3.68
C THR A 210 11.90 -5.96 -4.12
N ALA A 211 11.88 -6.40 -5.37
CA ALA A 211 13.08 -6.90 -6.05
C ALA A 211 14.12 -5.79 -6.17
N GLY A 212 15.41 -6.17 -6.07
CA GLY A 212 16.56 -5.30 -6.25
C GLY A 212 16.73 -4.83 -7.68
#